data_AF-A0A6P2RRI1-F1
#
_entry.id   AF-A0A6P2RRI1-F1
#
_cell.length_a   1.000
_cell.length_b   1.000
_cell.length_c   1.000
_cell.angle_alpha   90.00
_cell.angle_beta   90.00
_cell.angle_gamma   90.00
#
_symmetry.space_group_name_H-M   'P 1'
#
loop_
_entity.id
_entity.type
_entity.pdbx_description
1 polymer ?
#
loop_
_entity_poly.entity_id
_entity_poly.type
_entity_poly.pdbx_seq_one_letter_code
_entity_poly.pdbx_strand_id
1 'polypeptide(L)'
;MTYAEAIRPIRNRLRKFSYGSVLAELSQFIKAESTADDGKPHAPWLAERVAVWVLRDEPRMYGSVGISRQELRRCIDLAWKASDLAFTGFGPGRSFHLALRSWILPQIPHQRQQELGPFARQIDIINQLQPNSHLYRLFEDSLGMPPMDFLGIATIFRKHSLENISTVIAPRYRAGLQDIFGRAPVERFYQTMLIPREVTAEHFGEVSTDEWFQPNLLYRSPFTRLSNDAWYFWGRCCLDRNLGYALSDIVGRSENPAIRQSFEKMFEEYVGRSLSLTGLEILNEEQVRTRFSVDGKCCDFAVLDGADVVLLEVKNKALTHTLPAAGTARDYASKLSATVKKADEQLRNVETFLQKTYPNAAVHKVVITYGDLFAAETDQLFTTSADHFASGNPVYILSVDHVDRLIEAVRLKKCGFAMFFEDYTRRRSIPEKRLLLLSDLLHEAPYRGPELPPHLFDVYAPFYEKLMERARPKQMAIAS
;
A
#
# COMPACT_ATOMS: atom_id res chain seq x y z
N MET A 1 2.60 29.59 12.15
CA MET A 1 2.72 28.60 13.24
C MET A 1 3.38 27.37 12.65
N THR A 2 4.51 26.94 13.22
CA THR A 2 5.20 25.72 12.76
C THR A 2 4.44 24.47 13.24
N TYR A 3 4.67 23.33 12.60
CA TYR A 3 4.09 22.06 13.04
C TYR A 3 4.45 21.75 14.50
N ALA A 4 5.72 21.95 14.86
CA ALA A 4 6.21 21.76 16.23
C ALA A 4 5.49 22.65 17.25
N GLU A 5 5.18 23.90 16.89
CA GLU A 5 4.40 24.82 17.72
C GLU A 5 2.94 24.34 17.89
N ALA A 6 2.34 23.80 16.83
CA ALA A 6 0.96 23.31 16.84
C ALA A 6 0.79 22.05 17.72
N ILE A 7 1.77 21.13 17.72
CA ILE A 7 1.71 19.90 18.53
C ILE A 7 2.07 20.12 20.00
N ARG A 8 2.86 21.17 20.31
CA ARG A 8 3.41 21.41 21.66
C ARG A 8 2.33 21.49 22.76
N PRO A 9 1.19 22.20 22.58
CA PRO A 9 0.12 22.23 23.59
C PRO A 9 -0.47 20.84 23.88
N ILE A 10 -0.63 20.02 22.85
CA ILE A 10 -1.19 18.66 22.95
C ILE A 10 -0.19 17.77 23.73
N ARG A 11 1.07 17.77 23.32
CA ARG A 11 2.15 17.02 24.00
C ARG A 11 2.27 17.41 25.47
N ASN A 12 2.30 18.70 25.78
CA ASN A 12 2.40 19.18 27.15
C ASN A 12 1.20 18.79 28.02
N ARG A 13 0.01 18.66 27.41
CA ARG A 13 -1.19 18.16 28.10
C ARG A 13 -1.05 16.67 28.42
N LEU A 14 -0.59 15.86 27.46
CA LEU A 14 -0.37 14.42 27.62
C LEU A 14 0.70 14.10 28.66
N ARG A 15 1.78 14.88 28.73
CA ARG A 15 2.87 14.73 29.72
C ARG A 15 2.43 14.84 31.19
N LYS A 16 1.22 15.34 31.47
CA LYS A 16 0.67 15.35 32.84
C LYS A 16 0.28 13.96 33.34
N PHE A 17 0.15 13.00 32.43
CA PHE A 17 -0.30 11.64 32.71
C PHE A 17 0.83 10.62 32.53
N SER A 18 0.62 9.41 33.03
CA SER A 18 1.55 8.28 32.86
C SER A 18 1.68 7.90 31.40
N TYR A 19 2.92 7.82 30.92
CA TYR A 19 3.27 7.45 29.55
C TYR A 19 2.57 6.16 29.10
N GLY A 20 2.65 5.11 29.93
CA GLY A 20 2.03 3.82 29.63
C GLY A 20 0.49 3.89 29.58
N SER A 21 -0.13 4.72 30.43
CA SER A 21 -1.59 4.93 30.39
C SER A 21 -2.03 5.67 29.13
N VAL A 22 -1.23 6.62 28.64
CA VAL A 22 -1.52 7.36 27.40
C VAL A 22 -1.47 6.43 26.20
N LEU A 23 -0.43 5.60 26.09
CA LEU A 23 -0.32 4.62 25.01
C LEU A 23 -1.43 3.56 25.07
N ALA A 24 -1.81 3.12 26.27
CA ALA A 24 -2.90 2.15 26.47
C ALA A 24 -4.23 2.70 25.95
N GLU A 25 -4.61 3.90 26.41
CA GLU A 25 -5.86 4.55 26.01
C GLU A 25 -5.87 4.89 24.52
N LEU A 26 -4.73 5.29 23.93
CA LEU A 26 -4.61 5.52 22.48
C LEU A 26 -4.82 4.22 21.68
N SER A 27 -4.17 3.13 22.08
CA SER A 27 -4.32 1.81 21.44
C SER A 27 -5.77 1.33 21.51
N GLN A 28 -6.43 1.49 22.66
CA GLN A 28 -7.84 1.14 22.83
C GLN A 28 -8.76 2.04 22.01
N PHE A 29 -8.50 3.36 21.97
CA PHE A 29 -9.27 4.32 21.19
C PHE A 29 -9.19 4.00 19.70
N ILE A 30 -7.99 3.78 19.16
CA ILE A 30 -7.80 3.43 17.74
C ILE A 30 -8.59 2.15 17.42
N LYS A 31 -8.45 1.11 18.26
CA LYS A 31 -9.19 -0.15 18.06
C LYS A 31 -10.69 0.07 18.04
N ALA A 32 -11.24 0.83 18.99
CA ALA A 32 -12.67 1.07 19.10
C ALA A 32 -13.24 1.89 17.92
N GLU A 33 -12.56 2.98 17.54
CA GLU A 33 -13.03 3.87 16.47
C GLU A 33 -12.83 3.28 15.07
N SER A 34 -11.86 2.39 14.88
CA SER A 34 -11.63 1.74 13.57
C SER A 34 -12.67 0.68 13.22
N THR A 35 -13.43 0.19 14.22
CA THR A 35 -14.46 -0.85 14.03
C THR A 35 -15.86 -0.37 14.42
N ALA A 36 -16.02 0.90 14.73
CA ALA A 36 -17.30 1.45 15.14
C ALA A 36 -18.23 1.56 13.92
N ASP A 37 -19.45 1.05 14.10
CA ASP A 37 -20.52 1.09 13.10
C ASP A 37 -21.78 1.66 13.76
N ASP A 38 -21.70 2.91 14.20
CA ASP A 38 -22.79 3.60 14.91
C ASP A 38 -23.32 4.84 14.16
N GLY A 39 -22.90 5.01 12.90
CA GLY A 39 -23.29 6.12 12.02
C GLY A 39 -22.67 7.48 12.39
N LYS A 40 -21.73 7.55 13.33
CA LYS A 40 -21.07 8.80 13.72
C LYS A 40 -19.72 8.99 13.01
N PRO A 41 -19.20 10.24 12.96
CA PRO A 41 -17.84 10.48 12.49
C PRO A 41 -16.81 9.85 13.43
N HIS A 42 -16.03 8.93 12.89
CA HIS A 42 -14.88 8.31 13.57
C HIS A 42 -13.58 8.79 12.94
N ALA A 43 -12.57 9.09 13.77
CA ALA A 43 -11.28 9.60 13.31
C ALA A 43 -10.08 8.89 13.99
N PRO A 44 -9.95 7.56 13.81
CA PRO A 44 -8.84 6.80 14.40
C PRO A 44 -7.47 7.31 13.95
N TRP A 45 -7.33 7.80 12.71
CA TRP A 45 -6.08 8.34 12.18
C TRP A 45 -5.52 9.53 12.98
N LEU A 46 -6.38 10.32 13.63
CA LEU A 46 -5.93 11.41 14.51
C LEU A 46 -5.31 10.87 15.79
N ALA A 47 -5.89 9.81 16.37
CA ALA A 47 -5.32 9.15 17.54
C ALA A 47 -3.99 8.46 17.18
N GLU A 48 -3.89 7.86 16.00
CA GLU A 48 -2.61 7.32 15.52
C GLU A 48 -1.55 8.42 15.38
N ARG A 49 -1.92 9.65 14.98
CA ARG A 49 -0.98 10.79 14.94
C ARG A 49 -0.50 11.18 16.32
N VAL A 50 -1.43 11.28 17.28
CA VAL A 50 -1.09 11.54 18.68
C VAL A 50 -0.17 10.44 19.23
N ALA A 51 -0.41 9.17 18.89
CA ALA A 51 0.44 8.05 19.29
C ALA A 51 1.86 8.19 18.75
N VAL A 52 2.04 8.58 17.48
CA VAL A 52 3.38 8.86 16.92
C VAL A 52 4.11 9.94 17.72
N TRP A 53 3.42 11.03 18.09
CA TRP A 53 4.05 12.10 18.89
C TRP A 53 4.44 11.64 20.29
N VAL A 54 3.60 10.84 20.94
CA VAL A 54 3.90 10.27 22.27
C VAL A 54 5.08 9.31 22.15
N LEU A 55 5.09 8.42 21.16
CA LEU A 55 6.15 7.43 20.96
C LEU A 55 7.50 8.07 20.68
N ARG A 56 7.55 9.19 19.95
CA ARG A 56 8.76 9.99 19.74
C ARG A 56 9.23 10.71 20.99
N ASP A 57 8.35 10.98 21.94
CA ASP A 57 8.66 11.78 23.12
C ASP A 57 9.27 10.94 24.25
N GLU A 58 10.04 11.59 25.10
CA GLU A 58 10.79 10.94 26.19
C GLU A 58 9.87 10.48 27.32
N PRO A 59 9.81 9.17 27.67
CA PRO A 59 8.91 8.66 28.71
C PRO A 59 9.08 9.34 30.07
N ARG A 60 10.31 9.74 30.42
CA ARG A 60 10.63 10.46 31.67
C ARG A 60 9.98 11.84 31.79
N MET A 61 9.47 12.39 30.69
CA MET A 61 8.77 13.69 30.68
C MET A 61 7.31 13.58 31.11
N TYR A 62 6.82 12.37 31.33
CA TYR A 62 5.44 12.06 31.66
C TYR A 62 5.25 11.89 33.18
N GLY A 63 4.05 12.21 33.66
CA GLY A 63 3.67 12.07 35.07
C GLY A 63 3.39 10.61 35.46
N SER A 64 2.71 10.42 36.59
CA SER A 64 2.36 9.10 37.13
C SER A 64 0.85 8.80 37.11
N VAL A 65 0.00 9.83 36.94
CA VAL A 65 -1.45 9.69 36.99
C VAL A 65 -1.99 9.08 35.70
N GLY A 66 -2.90 8.11 35.80
CA GLY A 66 -3.56 7.54 34.62
C GLY A 66 -4.39 8.59 33.86
N ILE A 67 -4.28 8.62 32.53
CA ILE A 67 -5.16 9.46 31.70
C ILE A 67 -6.58 8.86 31.64
N SER A 68 -7.59 9.72 31.64
CA SER A 68 -8.98 9.29 31.40
C SER A 68 -9.33 9.36 29.91
N ARG A 69 -10.29 8.53 29.48
CA ARG A 69 -10.81 8.54 28.10
C ARG A 69 -11.30 9.92 27.66
N GLN A 70 -11.97 10.67 28.54
CA GLN A 70 -12.45 12.02 28.25
C GLN A 70 -11.29 12.99 27.98
N GLU A 71 -10.21 12.86 28.76
CA GLU A 71 -9.06 13.73 28.63
C GLU A 71 -8.22 13.41 27.39
N LEU A 72 -8.11 12.13 27.04
CA LEU A 72 -7.53 11.72 25.76
C LEU A 72 -8.34 12.28 24.58
N ARG A 73 -9.68 12.19 24.63
CA ARG A 73 -10.54 12.73 23.56
C ARG A 73 -10.32 14.23 23.36
N ARG A 74 -10.18 15.01 24.44
CA ARG A 74 -9.84 16.44 24.34
C ARG A 74 -8.51 16.68 23.62
N CYS A 75 -7.50 15.83 23.83
CA CYS A 75 -6.22 15.95 23.13
C CYS A 75 -6.37 15.65 21.63
N ILE A 76 -7.19 14.66 21.26
CA ILE A 76 -7.49 14.31 19.87
C ILE A 76 -8.31 15.42 19.20
N ASP A 77 -9.29 16.02 19.87
CA ASP A 77 -10.07 17.14 19.32
C ASP A 77 -9.19 18.40 19.13
N LEU A 78 -8.17 18.60 19.96
CA LEU A 78 -7.16 19.64 19.73
C LEU A 78 -6.28 19.32 18.51
N ALA A 79 -5.93 18.05 18.31
CA ALA A 79 -5.21 17.62 17.11
C ALA A 79 -6.03 17.86 15.84
N TRP A 80 -7.34 17.57 15.88
CA TRP A 80 -8.28 17.87 14.80
C TRP A 80 -8.26 19.38 14.48
N LYS A 81 -8.47 20.24 15.48
CA LYS A 81 -8.48 21.70 15.27
C LYS A 81 -7.16 22.20 14.68
N ALA A 82 -6.04 21.64 15.14
CA ALA A 82 -4.73 21.98 14.61
C ALA A 82 -4.56 21.52 13.15
N SER A 83 -5.04 20.33 12.78
CA SER A 83 -4.98 19.85 11.40
C SER A 83 -5.85 20.70 10.46
N ASP A 84 -7.04 21.11 10.91
CA ASP A 84 -7.94 21.98 10.12
C ASP A 84 -7.28 23.34 9.85
N LEU A 85 -6.61 23.92 10.84
CA LEU A 85 -5.87 25.18 10.68
C LEU A 85 -4.63 25.02 9.80
N ALA A 86 -4.00 23.84 9.81
CA ALA A 86 -2.84 23.53 8.97
C ALA A 86 -3.24 23.24 7.52
N PHE A 87 -4.51 22.88 7.26
CA PHE A 87 -4.99 22.60 5.94
C PHE A 87 -5.07 23.88 5.11
N THR A 88 -4.18 23.98 4.14
CA THR A 88 -4.04 25.16 3.30
C THR A 88 -5.10 25.29 2.20
N GLY A 89 -6.00 24.30 2.08
CA GLY A 89 -7.06 24.32 1.08
C GLY A 89 -6.57 24.35 -0.36
N PHE A 90 -7.38 24.97 -1.22
CA PHE A 90 -7.13 25.19 -2.63
C PHE A 90 -6.26 26.44 -2.84
N GLY A 91 -5.38 26.42 -3.83
CA GLY A 91 -4.55 27.59 -4.13
C GLY A 91 -3.73 27.42 -5.41
N PRO A 92 -2.91 28.43 -5.77
CA PRO A 92 -2.04 28.36 -6.94
C PRO A 92 -1.15 27.11 -6.89
N GLY A 93 -1.28 26.23 -7.89
CA GLY A 93 -0.53 24.97 -7.94
C GLY A 93 -1.07 23.86 -7.03
N ARG A 94 -2.22 24.03 -6.37
CA ARG A 94 -2.94 22.97 -5.64
C ARG A 94 -4.35 22.82 -6.20
N SER A 95 -4.49 21.88 -7.12
CA SER A 95 -5.78 21.50 -7.69
C SER A 95 -6.72 20.94 -6.61
N PHE A 96 -8.02 20.89 -6.92
CA PHE A 96 -9.02 20.24 -6.08
C PHE A 96 -8.60 18.82 -5.67
N HIS A 97 -8.05 18.04 -6.61
CA HIS A 97 -7.63 16.66 -6.38
C HIS A 97 -6.45 16.57 -5.41
N LEU A 98 -5.44 17.44 -5.55
CA LEU A 98 -4.31 17.47 -4.62
C LEU A 98 -4.70 17.91 -3.20
N ALA A 99 -5.64 18.85 -3.08
CA ALA A 99 -6.20 19.26 -1.80
C ALA A 99 -7.02 18.13 -1.17
N LEU A 100 -7.89 17.48 -1.97
CA LEU A 100 -8.68 16.32 -1.53
C LEU A 100 -7.76 15.18 -1.08
N ARG A 101 -6.75 14.84 -1.88
CA ARG A 101 -5.71 13.85 -1.55
C ARG A 101 -5.13 14.13 -0.18
N SER A 102 -4.64 15.35 0.06
CA SER A 102 -4.04 15.73 1.35
C SER A 102 -4.98 15.46 2.53
N TRP A 103 -6.28 15.69 2.34
CA TRP A 103 -7.28 15.52 3.38
C TRP A 103 -7.64 14.05 3.65
N ILE A 104 -7.79 13.23 2.60
CA ILE A 104 -8.28 11.84 2.71
C ILE A 104 -7.15 10.82 2.94
N LEU A 105 -5.91 11.13 2.56
CA LEU A 105 -4.77 10.22 2.64
C LEU A 105 -4.54 9.58 4.03
N PRO A 106 -4.65 10.29 5.17
CA PRO A 106 -4.53 9.65 6.48
C PRO A 106 -5.73 8.75 6.84
N GLN A 107 -6.89 8.95 6.20
CA GLN A 107 -8.15 8.28 6.52
C GLN A 107 -8.32 6.97 5.75
N ILE A 108 -7.83 6.94 4.51
CA ILE A 108 -7.94 5.84 3.56
C ILE A 108 -7.66 4.45 4.18
N PRO A 109 -6.58 4.24 4.96
CA PRO A 109 -6.30 2.91 5.51
C PRO A 109 -7.39 2.36 6.43
N HIS A 110 -8.22 3.24 6.98
CA HIS A 110 -9.35 2.91 7.85
C HIS A 110 -10.67 2.75 7.11
N GLN A 111 -10.75 3.22 5.86
CA GLN A 111 -11.98 3.23 5.05
C GLN A 111 -11.98 2.18 3.94
N ARG A 112 -10.80 1.73 3.49
CA ARG A 112 -10.70 0.68 2.48
C ARG A 112 -10.85 -0.70 3.12
N GLN A 113 -11.58 -1.58 2.44
CA GLN A 113 -11.54 -3.00 2.74
C GLN A 113 -10.11 -3.53 2.56
N GLN A 114 -9.74 -4.55 3.33
CA GLN A 114 -8.40 -5.11 3.30
C GLN A 114 -8.17 -5.85 1.98
N GLU A 115 -7.18 -5.40 1.22
CA GLU A 115 -6.76 -6.05 -0.01
C GLU A 115 -5.90 -7.27 0.31
N LEU A 116 -6.22 -8.42 -0.29
CA LEU A 116 -5.41 -9.65 -0.20
C LEU A 116 -4.32 -9.70 -1.27
N GLY A 117 -4.44 -8.88 -2.33
CA GLY A 117 -3.47 -8.77 -3.42
C GLY A 117 -2.01 -8.60 -2.97
N PRO A 118 -1.69 -7.67 -2.06
CA PRO A 118 -0.31 -7.47 -1.60
C PRO A 118 0.29 -8.74 -0.98
N PHE A 119 -0.52 -9.53 -0.27
CA PHE A 119 -0.05 -10.75 0.36
C PHE A 119 0.13 -11.88 -0.65
N ALA A 120 -0.80 -12.05 -1.60
CA ALA A 120 -0.66 -13.00 -2.70
C ALA A 120 0.61 -12.74 -3.52
N ARG A 121 0.91 -11.46 -3.84
CA ARG A 121 2.12 -11.08 -4.57
C ARG A 121 3.42 -11.51 -3.88
N GLN A 122 3.48 -11.41 -2.56
CA GLN A 122 4.66 -11.86 -1.81
C GLN A 122 4.84 -13.39 -1.92
N ILE A 123 3.75 -14.16 -1.87
CA ILE A 123 3.78 -15.61 -2.09
C ILE A 123 4.30 -15.92 -3.49
N ASP A 124 3.72 -15.29 -4.52
CA ASP A 124 4.13 -15.52 -5.91
C ASP A 124 5.62 -15.18 -6.12
N ILE A 125 6.06 -14.00 -5.69
CA ILE A 125 7.46 -13.57 -5.83
C ILE A 125 8.41 -14.57 -5.17
N ILE A 126 8.15 -15.00 -3.93
CA ILE A 126 9.03 -15.95 -3.24
C ILE A 126 9.07 -17.30 -3.95
N ASN A 127 7.92 -17.80 -4.43
CA ASN A 127 7.86 -19.10 -5.12
C ASN A 127 8.71 -19.15 -6.40
N GLN A 128 9.00 -18.00 -7.00
CA GLN A 128 9.85 -17.90 -8.19
C GLN A 128 11.34 -17.73 -7.85
N LEU A 129 11.69 -17.46 -6.59
CA LEU A 129 13.08 -17.23 -6.19
C LEU A 129 13.81 -18.53 -5.88
N GLN A 130 15.03 -18.63 -6.41
CA GLN A 130 15.95 -19.69 -5.99
C GLN A 130 16.50 -19.37 -4.59
N PRO A 131 16.57 -20.34 -3.66
CA PRO A 131 17.06 -20.11 -2.30
C PRO A 131 18.48 -19.54 -2.23
N ASN A 132 19.32 -19.84 -3.22
CA ASN A 132 20.69 -19.34 -3.32
C ASN A 132 20.78 -17.93 -3.92
N SER A 133 19.69 -17.32 -4.40
CA SER A 133 19.69 -15.97 -4.98
C SER A 133 19.98 -14.91 -3.92
N HIS A 134 20.62 -13.80 -4.33
CA HIS A 134 20.90 -12.68 -3.42
C HIS A 134 19.64 -12.06 -2.83
N LEU A 135 18.56 -11.99 -3.61
CA LEU A 135 17.28 -11.44 -3.16
C LEU A 135 16.62 -12.33 -2.10
N TYR A 136 16.64 -13.66 -2.29
CA TYR A 136 16.13 -14.59 -1.28
C TYR A 136 16.92 -14.48 0.03
N ARG A 137 18.25 -14.47 -0.04
CA ARG A 137 19.10 -14.32 1.15
C ARG A 137 18.86 -13.01 1.89
N LEU A 138 18.68 -11.90 1.16
CA LEU A 138 18.32 -10.64 1.81
C LEU A 138 17.04 -10.77 2.64
N PHE A 139 16.01 -11.43 2.12
CA PHE A 139 14.76 -11.64 2.86
C PHE A 139 14.99 -12.54 4.07
N GLU A 140 15.69 -13.66 3.89
CA GLU A 140 16.01 -14.58 4.97
C GLU A 140 16.81 -13.91 6.09
N ASP A 141 17.85 -13.16 5.75
CA ASP A 141 18.69 -12.42 6.68
C ASP A 141 17.90 -11.33 7.42
N SER A 142 17.04 -10.58 6.70
CA SER A 142 16.24 -9.50 7.28
C SER A 142 15.12 -10.00 8.20
N LEU A 143 14.53 -11.15 7.87
CA LEU A 143 13.47 -11.78 8.66
C LEU A 143 14.03 -12.69 9.76
N GLY A 144 15.29 -13.12 9.63
CA GLY A 144 15.92 -14.12 10.49
C GLY A 144 15.33 -15.51 10.35
N MET A 145 14.58 -15.79 9.28
CA MET A 145 13.91 -17.06 9.00
C MET A 145 13.61 -17.19 7.49
N PRO A 146 13.32 -18.40 6.99
CA PRO A 146 12.89 -18.57 5.60
C PRO A 146 11.66 -17.71 5.26
N PRO A 147 11.64 -16.97 4.13
CA PRO A 147 10.53 -16.07 3.80
C PRO A 147 9.16 -16.75 3.70
N MET A 148 9.12 -18.01 3.26
CA MET A 148 7.88 -18.80 3.23
C MET A 148 7.36 -19.15 4.63
N ASP A 149 8.25 -19.35 5.60
CA ASP A 149 7.85 -19.58 7.00
C ASP A 149 7.25 -18.29 7.58
N PHE A 150 7.86 -17.14 7.29
CA PHE A 150 7.30 -15.84 7.66
C PHE A 150 5.89 -15.66 7.10
N LEU A 151 5.67 -15.92 5.81
CA LEU A 151 4.32 -15.81 5.21
C LEU A 151 3.33 -16.82 5.79
N GLY A 152 3.77 -18.06 6.08
CA GLY A 152 2.93 -19.07 6.74
C GLY A 152 2.44 -18.60 8.11
N ILE A 153 3.36 -18.13 8.96
CA ILE A 153 3.04 -17.61 10.28
C ILE A 153 2.19 -16.33 10.17
N ALA A 154 2.56 -15.40 9.28
CA ALA A 154 1.83 -14.16 9.03
C ALA A 154 0.37 -14.41 8.65
N THR A 155 0.11 -15.43 7.82
CA THR A 155 -1.25 -15.79 7.40
C THR A 155 -2.12 -16.21 8.57
N ILE A 156 -1.60 -17.14 9.40
CA ILE A 156 -2.32 -17.65 10.57
C ILE A 156 -2.50 -16.54 11.62
N PHE A 157 -1.45 -15.73 11.83
CA PHE A 157 -1.48 -14.55 12.71
C PHE A 157 -2.53 -13.53 12.25
N ARG A 158 -2.53 -13.22 10.96
CA ARG A 158 -3.49 -12.30 10.35
C ARG A 158 -4.92 -12.79 10.51
N LYS A 159 -5.19 -14.07 10.25
CA LYS A 159 -6.53 -14.66 10.40
C LYS A 159 -7.04 -14.56 11.83
N HIS A 160 -6.27 -15.02 12.82
CA HIS A 160 -6.73 -15.01 14.22
C HIS A 160 -6.77 -13.60 14.83
N SER A 161 -5.97 -12.67 14.34
CA SER A 161 -6.06 -11.27 14.77
C SER A 161 -7.31 -10.55 14.25
N LEU A 162 -7.96 -11.04 13.19
CA LEU A 162 -9.29 -10.57 12.77
C LEU A 162 -10.37 -10.94 13.80
N GLU A 163 -10.26 -12.12 14.40
CA GLU A 163 -11.21 -12.61 15.40
C GLU A 163 -10.97 -11.93 16.74
N ASN A 164 -9.73 -12.01 17.24
CA ASN A 164 -9.35 -11.38 18.49
C ASN A 164 -7.84 -11.18 18.58
N ILE A 165 -7.41 -9.92 18.63
CA ILE A 165 -6.00 -9.55 18.81
C ILE A 165 -5.36 -10.14 20.07
N SER A 166 -6.13 -10.39 21.15
CA SER A 166 -5.56 -10.95 22.38
C SER A 166 -5.13 -12.42 22.22
N THR A 167 -5.74 -13.14 21.28
CA THR A 167 -5.40 -14.54 20.97
C THR A 167 -3.97 -14.64 20.43
N VAL A 168 -3.59 -13.74 19.51
CA VAL A 168 -2.33 -13.89 18.77
C VAL A 168 -1.08 -13.56 19.57
N ILE A 169 -1.21 -12.97 20.76
CA ILE A 169 -0.09 -12.82 21.70
C ILE A 169 -0.15 -13.80 22.88
N ALA A 170 -1.20 -14.62 22.98
CA ALA A 170 -1.34 -15.55 24.09
C ALA A 170 -0.25 -16.64 24.02
N PRO A 171 0.33 -17.06 25.16
CA PRO A 171 1.37 -18.11 25.18
C PRO A 171 0.94 -19.41 24.50
N ARG A 172 -0.33 -19.81 24.65
CA ARG A 172 -0.88 -21.01 24.02
C ARG A 172 -0.88 -20.93 22.49
N TYR A 173 -1.23 -19.76 21.94
CA TYR A 173 -1.23 -19.54 20.49
C TYR A 173 0.20 -19.62 19.94
N ARG A 174 1.14 -18.98 20.63
CA ARG A 174 2.56 -19.04 20.31
C ARG A 174 3.09 -20.48 20.34
N ALA A 175 2.77 -21.25 21.38
CA ALA A 175 3.14 -22.67 21.47
C ALA A 175 2.60 -23.48 20.27
N GLY A 176 1.33 -23.29 19.88
CA GLY A 176 0.77 -23.95 18.71
C GLY A 176 1.49 -23.62 17.39
N LEU A 177 1.92 -22.36 17.21
CA LEU A 177 2.77 -22.00 16.07
C LEU A 177 4.15 -22.68 16.14
N GLN A 178 4.73 -22.82 17.34
CA GLN A 178 6.03 -23.47 17.52
C GLN A 178 5.98 -24.96 17.19
N ASP A 179 4.85 -25.62 17.40
CA ASP A 179 4.66 -27.02 17.01
C ASP A 179 4.67 -27.21 15.48
N ILE A 180 4.22 -26.20 14.72
CA ILE A 180 4.13 -26.22 13.25
C ILE A 180 5.43 -25.74 12.59
N PHE A 181 5.97 -24.61 13.06
CA PHE A 181 7.09 -23.92 12.42
C PHE A 181 8.42 -24.09 13.15
N GLY A 182 8.41 -24.62 14.36
CA GLY A 182 9.57 -24.66 15.25
C GLY A 182 9.71 -23.38 16.07
N ARG A 183 10.46 -23.49 17.17
CA ARG A 183 10.65 -22.36 18.11
C ARG A 183 11.33 -21.17 17.45
N ALA A 184 12.47 -21.38 16.78
CA ALA A 184 13.29 -20.27 16.27
C ALA A 184 12.55 -19.36 15.26
N PRO A 185 11.88 -19.88 14.20
CA PRO A 185 11.13 -19.02 13.27
C PRO A 185 9.99 -18.24 13.95
N VAL A 186 9.28 -18.86 14.88
CA VAL A 186 8.20 -18.19 15.63
C VAL A 186 8.75 -17.08 16.51
N GLU A 187 9.85 -17.31 17.25
CA GLU A 187 10.49 -16.25 18.04
C GLU A 187 10.92 -15.08 17.17
N ARG A 188 11.50 -15.36 15.99
CA ARG A 188 11.90 -14.34 15.01
C ARG A 188 10.70 -13.57 14.47
N PHE A 189 9.60 -14.25 14.16
CA PHE A 189 8.36 -13.58 13.73
C PHE A 189 7.82 -12.63 14.79
N TYR A 190 7.77 -13.03 16.06
CA TYR A 190 7.34 -12.10 17.11
C TYR A 190 8.31 -10.92 17.29
N GLN A 191 9.62 -11.09 17.03
CA GLN A 191 10.59 -9.99 17.04
C GLN A 191 10.35 -8.99 15.91
N THR A 192 9.87 -9.44 14.73
CA THR A 192 9.51 -8.51 13.63
C THR A 192 8.22 -7.75 13.92
N MET A 193 7.33 -8.30 14.75
CA MET A 193 6.02 -7.71 15.07
C MET A 193 6.02 -6.83 16.33
N LEU A 194 6.69 -7.26 17.40
CA LEU A 194 6.74 -6.62 18.72
C LEU A 194 7.99 -5.74 18.84
N ILE A 195 7.95 -4.57 18.23
CA ILE A 195 9.13 -3.70 18.11
C ILE A 195 9.32 -2.86 19.39
N PRO A 196 10.54 -2.81 19.98
CA PRO A 196 10.81 -1.95 21.13
C PRO A 196 10.50 -0.47 20.84
N ARG A 197 10.02 0.27 21.85
CA ARG A 197 9.66 1.69 21.72
C ARG A 197 10.80 2.53 21.16
N GLU A 198 12.05 2.25 21.56
CA GLU A 198 13.23 3.01 21.14
C GLU A 198 13.44 2.87 19.63
N VAL A 199 13.37 1.63 19.13
CA VAL A 199 13.45 1.32 17.69
C VAL A 199 12.29 1.95 16.93
N THR A 200 11.07 1.90 17.50
CA THR A 200 9.90 2.56 16.92
C THR A 200 10.10 4.07 16.82
N ALA A 201 10.65 4.72 17.85
CA ALA A 201 10.91 6.15 17.85
C ALA A 201 11.96 6.55 16.78
N GLU A 202 13.03 5.76 16.64
CA GLU A 202 14.05 5.92 15.60
C GLU A 202 13.43 5.84 14.19
N HIS A 203 12.57 4.85 13.94
CA HIS A 203 11.88 4.69 12.65
C HIS A 203 10.99 5.87 12.26
N PHE A 204 10.52 6.66 13.23
CA PHE A 204 9.69 7.83 12.97
C PHE A 204 10.50 9.08 12.65
N GLY A 205 11.78 9.14 13.05
CA GLY A 205 12.65 10.28 12.80
C GLY A 205 12.13 11.61 13.32
N GLU A 206 12.63 12.70 12.74
CA GLU A 206 12.23 14.06 13.09
C GLU A 206 10.83 14.43 12.59
N VAL A 207 10.25 15.44 13.23
CA VAL A 207 8.92 15.92 12.95
C VAL A 207 8.89 16.75 11.66
N SER A 208 8.07 16.35 10.69
CA SER A 208 7.83 17.08 9.43
C SER A 208 6.47 17.78 9.40
N THR A 209 6.40 18.93 8.72
CA THR A 209 5.15 19.70 8.54
C THR A 209 4.06 18.93 7.78
N ASP A 210 4.49 18.01 6.92
CA ASP A 210 3.61 17.22 6.06
C ASP A 210 2.93 16.06 6.79
N GLU A 211 3.36 15.75 8.02
CA GLU A 211 2.88 14.60 8.80
C GLU A 211 1.39 14.62 9.11
N TRP A 212 0.74 15.80 9.13
CA TRP A 212 -0.71 15.90 9.33
C TRP A 212 -1.48 15.11 8.28
N PHE A 213 -0.96 15.10 7.06
CA PHE A 213 -1.67 14.66 5.86
C PHE A 213 -1.10 13.36 5.29
N GLN A 214 0.02 12.87 5.82
CA GLN A 214 0.61 11.60 5.40
C GLN A 214 -0.22 10.38 5.87
N PRO A 215 -0.07 9.19 5.27
CA PRO A 215 -0.47 7.94 5.90
C PRO A 215 0.32 7.71 7.20
N ASN A 216 -0.26 7.03 8.19
CA ASN A 216 0.43 6.82 9.46
C ASN A 216 1.68 5.94 9.29
N LEU A 217 2.72 6.17 10.11
CA LEU A 217 3.96 5.40 10.12
C LEU A 217 3.91 4.18 11.07
N LEU A 218 2.86 4.05 11.88
CA LEU A 218 2.70 2.94 12.84
C LEU A 218 2.65 1.55 12.19
N TYR A 219 2.37 1.44 10.89
CA TYR A 219 2.53 0.16 10.16
C TYR A 219 3.97 -0.37 10.19
N ARG A 220 4.98 0.49 10.42
CA ARG A 220 6.38 0.03 10.56
C ARG A 220 6.61 -0.75 11.86
N SER A 221 5.73 -0.57 12.84
CA SER A 221 5.78 -1.19 14.16
C SER A 221 4.36 -1.52 14.62
N PRO A 222 3.66 -2.49 13.99
CA PRO A 222 2.24 -2.73 14.22
C PRO A 222 1.91 -2.99 15.69
N PHE A 223 2.89 -3.51 16.44
CA PHE A 223 2.92 -3.48 17.88
C PHE A 223 4.17 -2.75 18.37
N THR A 224 4.00 -1.90 19.37
CA THR A 224 5.13 -1.31 20.10
C THR A 224 5.22 -1.91 21.49
N ARG A 225 6.40 -2.38 21.85
CA ARG A 225 6.72 -2.95 23.15
C ARG A 225 7.42 -1.92 24.03
N LEU A 226 6.85 -1.63 25.19
CA LEU A 226 7.44 -0.75 26.21
C LEU A 226 8.25 -1.54 27.24
N SER A 227 7.81 -2.74 27.58
CA SER A 227 8.51 -3.69 28.44
C SER A 227 8.12 -5.12 28.05
N ASN A 228 8.64 -6.13 28.74
CA ASN A 228 8.27 -7.52 28.45
C ASN A 228 6.77 -7.78 28.62
N ASP A 229 6.11 -7.08 29.54
CA ASP A 229 4.69 -7.27 29.87
C ASP A 229 3.78 -6.16 29.35
N ALA A 230 4.36 -5.08 28.77
CA ALA A 230 3.61 -3.95 28.26
C ALA A 230 3.86 -3.74 26.76
N TRP A 231 2.82 -3.93 25.96
CA TRP A 231 2.81 -3.73 24.52
C TRP A 231 1.49 -3.08 24.07
N TYR A 232 1.54 -2.41 22.92
CA TYR A 232 0.42 -1.65 22.37
C TYR A 232 0.21 -1.98 20.91
N PHE A 233 -1.04 -2.24 20.53
CA PHE A 233 -1.44 -2.54 19.17
C PHE A 233 -2.01 -1.29 18.50
N TRP A 234 -1.52 -0.95 17.30
CA TRP A 234 -1.91 0.29 16.61
C TRP A 234 -3.03 0.14 15.60
N GLY A 235 -3.77 -0.96 15.69
CA GLY A 235 -4.93 -1.16 14.84
C GLY A 235 -4.63 -1.99 13.59
N ARG A 236 -5.73 -2.40 12.96
CA ARG A 236 -5.74 -3.46 11.98
C ARG A 236 -5.10 -3.05 10.65
N CYS A 237 -5.37 -1.83 10.19
CA CYS A 237 -4.77 -1.28 8.98
C CYS A 237 -3.23 -1.25 9.05
N CYS A 238 -2.66 -0.92 10.22
CA CYS A 238 -1.22 -0.96 10.46
C CYS A 238 -0.66 -2.38 10.34
N LEU A 239 -1.34 -3.38 10.91
CA LEU A 239 -0.96 -4.78 10.82
C LEU A 239 -0.99 -5.30 9.37
N ASP A 240 -2.07 -5.04 8.63
CA ASP A 240 -2.21 -5.53 7.27
C ASP A 240 -1.20 -4.89 6.32
N ARG A 241 -0.98 -3.57 6.44
CA ARG A 241 0.05 -2.88 5.65
C ARG A 241 1.45 -3.39 5.97
N ASN A 242 1.74 -3.74 7.23
CA ASN A 242 3.01 -4.34 7.61
C ASN A 242 3.21 -5.72 6.95
N LEU A 243 2.24 -6.62 7.14
CA LEU A 243 2.35 -7.99 6.65
C LEU A 243 2.26 -8.09 5.12
N GLY A 244 1.42 -7.29 4.48
CA GLY A 244 1.20 -7.33 3.03
C GLY A 244 2.33 -6.75 2.18
N TYR A 245 3.30 -6.07 2.80
CA TYR A 245 4.35 -5.32 2.11
C TYR A 245 5.73 -5.54 2.75
N ALA A 246 5.88 -6.52 3.63
CA ALA A 246 7.11 -6.76 4.37
C ALA A 246 8.32 -6.91 3.45
N LEU A 247 8.18 -7.67 2.35
CA LEU A 247 9.27 -7.89 1.40
C LEU A 247 9.64 -6.64 0.60
N SER A 248 8.64 -5.88 0.12
CA SER A 248 8.92 -4.65 -0.61
C SER A 248 9.54 -3.58 0.29
N ASP A 249 9.13 -3.51 1.56
CA ASP A 249 9.73 -2.63 2.56
C ASP A 249 11.17 -3.06 2.91
N ILE A 250 11.50 -4.36 2.91
CA ILE A 250 12.88 -4.87 3.05
C ILE A 250 13.74 -4.40 1.86
N VAL A 251 13.27 -4.61 0.62
CA VAL A 251 13.99 -4.18 -0.58
C VAL A 251 14.15 -2.66 -0.61
N GLY A 252 13.13 -1.91 -0.21
CA GLY A 252 13.16 -0.45 -0.16
C GLY A 252 14.21 0.12 0.79
N ARG A 253 14.63 -0.65 1.81
CA ARG A 253 15.71 -0.29 2.74
C ARG A 253 17.10 -0.76 2.28
N SER A 254 17.18 -1.61 1.26
CA SER A 254 18.45 -2.12 0.75
C SER A 254 19.21 -1.03 -0.01
N GLU A 255 20.46 -0.78 0.39
CA GLU A 255 21.35 0.12 -0.33
C GLU A 255 21.85 -0.50 -1.65
N ASN A 256 21.86 -1.83 -1.76
CA ASN A 256 22.36 -2.56 -2.92
C ASN A 256 21.45 -2.35 -4.16
N PRO A 257 21.94 -1.68 -5.22
CA PRO A 257 21.16 -1.43 -6.43
C PRO A 257 20.78 -2.70 -7.19
N ALA A 258 21.64 -3.73 -7.20
CA ALA A 258 21.40 -4.97 -7.93
C ALA A 258 20.23 -5.77 -7.33
N ILE A 259 20.08 -5.74 -6.00
CA ILE A 259 18.93 -6.32 -5.31
C ILE A 259 17.63 -5.60 -5.71
N ARG A 260 17.65 -4.26 -5.70
CA ARG A 260 16.49 -3.44 -6.08
C ARG A 260 16.07 -3.72 -7.53
N GLN A 261 17.03 -3.79 -8.44
CA GLN A 261 16.79 -4.14 -9.84
C GLN A 261 16.26 -5.58 -10.00
N SER A 262 16.79 -6.54 -9.22
CA SER A 262 16.28 -7.92 -9.24
C SER A 262 14.82 -7.98 -8.82
N PHE A 263 14.42 -7.23 -7.79
CA PHE A 263 13.03 -7.19 -7.33
C PHE A 263 12.13 -6.43 -8.33
N GLU A 264 12.62 -5.36 -8.95
CA GLU A 264 11.93 -4.65 -10.04
C GLU A 264 11.58 -5.60 -11.19
N LYS A 265 12.54 -6.42 -11.63
CA LYS A 265 12.31 -7.43 -12.67
C LYS A 265 11.26 -8.46 -12.26
N MET A 266 11.34 -8.96 -11.01
CA MET A 266 10.34 -9.91 -10.50
C MET A 266 8.92 -9.32 -10.47
N PHE A 267 8.80 -8.04 -10.14
CA PHE A 267 7.53 -7.34 -10.14
C PHE A 267 6.96 -7.15 -11.55
N GLU A 268 7.80 -6.81 -12.53
CA GLU A 268 7.43 -6.74 -13.95
C GLU A 268 6.99 -8.10 -14.49
N GLU A 269 7.74 -9.16 -14.18
CA GLU A 269 7.38 -10.54 -14.55
C GLU A 269 6.05 -10.98 -13.92
N TYR A 270 5.76 -10.58 -12.68
CA TYR A 270 4.44 -10.81 -12.06
C TYR A 270 3.33 -10.16 -12.89
N VAL A 271 3.48 -8.88 -13.26
CA VAL A 271 2.49 -8.17 -14.08
C VAL A 271 2.30 -8.87 -15.43
N GLY A 272 3.38 -9.28 -16.09
CA GLY A 272 3.31 -10.02 -17.35
C GLY A 272 2.55 -11.35 -17.23
N ARG A 273 2.78 -12.11 -16.15
CA ARG A 273 2.04 -13.34 -15.86
C ARG A 273 0.55 -13.05 -15.63
N SER A 274 0.21 -12.04 -14.83
CA SER A 274 -1.18 -11.66 -14.59
C SER A 274 -1.89 -11.24 -15.89
N LEU A 275 -1.25 -10.42 -16.73
CA LEU A 275 -1.81 -9.96 -18.01
C LEU A 275 -2.14 -11.13 -18.95
N SER A 276 -1.28 -12.17 -18.96
CA SER A 276 -1.47 -13.36 -19.79
C SER A 276 -2.76 -14.14 -19.45
N LEU A 277 -3.33 -13.93 -18.26
CA LEU A 277 -4.57 -14.57 -17.84
C LEU A 277 -5.83 -13.99 -18.51
N THR A 278 -5.73 -12.81 -19.13
CA THR A 278 -6.87 -12.15 -19.79
C THR A 278 -7.38 -12.91 -21.01
N GLY A 279 -6.54 -13.76 -21.62
CA GLY A 279 -6.80 -14.41 -22.90
C GLY A 279 -6.66 -13.48 -24.12
N LEU A 280 -6.21 -12.24 -23.91
CA LEU A 280 -5.86 -11.30 -24.97
C LEU A 280 -4.42 -11.54 -25.45
N GLU A 281 -4.08 -10.99 -26.62
CA GLU A 281 -2.70 -11.00 -27.10
C GLU A 281 -1.87 -9.97 -26.31
N ILE A 282 -0.88 -10.47 -25.57
CA ILE A 282 0.05 -9.66 -24.77
C ILE A 282 1.41 -9.71 -25.44
N LEU A 283 1.95 -8.54 -25.76
CA LEU A 283 3.30 -8.36 -26.27
C LEU A 283 4.20 -7.87 -25.13
N ASN A 284 5.31 -8.56 -24.86
CA ASN A 284 6.39 -8.05 -24.02
C ASN A 284 7.25 -7.02 -24.79
N GLU A 285 8.22 -6.38 -24.12
CA GLU A 285 9.06 -5.33 -24.72
C GLU A 285 9.69 -5.75 -26.06
N GLU A 286 10.28 -6.94 -26.15
CA GLU A 286 10.92 -7.44 -27.37
C GLU A 286 9.92 -7.65 -28.50
N GLN A 287 8.74 -8.17 -28.17
CA GLN A 287 7.65 -8.36 -29.12
C GLN A 287 7.07 -7.02 -29.58
N VAL A 288 6.91 -6.04 -28.70
CA VAL A 288 6.48 -4.67 -29.05
C VAL A 288 7.48 -4.03 -30.02
N ARG A 289 8.78 -4.11 -29.72
CA ARG A 289 9.85 -3.59 -30.58
C ARG A 289 9.78 -4.18 -31.98
N THR A 290 9.67 -5.50 -32.07
CA THR A 290 9.62 -6.21 -33.34
C THR A 290 8.32 -5.92 -34.10
N ARG A 291 7.18 -5.99 -33.42
CA ARG A 291 5.84 -5.90 -34.02
C ARG A 291 5.53 -4.53 -34.60
N PHE A 292 5.95 -3.46 -33.92
CA PHE A 292 5.71 -2.08 -34.35
C PHE A 292 6.95 -1.40 -34.93
N SER A 293 8.08 -2.13 -35.03
CA SER A 293 9.37 -1.58 -35.50
C SER A 293 9.78 -0.33 -34.68
N VAL A 294 9.67 -0.42 -33.35
CA VAL A 294 9.97 0.69 -32.44
C VAL A 294 11.47 0.93 -32.38
N ASP A 295 11.88 2.14 -32.73
CA ASP A 295 13.24 2.63 -32.48
C ASP A 295 13.30 3.42 -31.16
N GLY A 296 14.38 3.27 -30.40
CA GLY A 296 14.61 3.95 -29.14
C GLY A 296 13.88 3.34 -27.92
N LYS A 297 13.23 4.20 -27.13
CA LYS A 297 12.58 3.83 -25.86
C LYS A 297 11.33 2.97 -26.10
N CYS A 298 11.16 1.88 -25.36
CA CYS A 298 10.00 1.00 -25.47
C CYS A 298 9.29 0.88 -24.12
N CYS A 299 8.01 0.49 -24.18
CA CYS A 299 7.23 0.13 -23.02
C CYS A 299 7.37 -1.36 -22.69
N ASP A 300 7.13 -1.71 -21.44
CA ASP A 300 7.28 -3.09 -20.94
C ASP A 300 6.29 -4.06 -21.57
N PHE A 301 5.03 -3.64 -21.76
CA PHE A 301 3.99 -4.47 -22.39
C PHE A 301 3.04 -3.69 -23.32
N ALA A 302 2.44 -4.39 -24.27
CA ALA A 302 1.26 -3.93 -25.01
C ALA A 302 0.16 -5.02 -25.00
N VAL A 303 -1.06 -4.62 -24.70
CA VAL A 303 -2.26 -5.48 -24.76
C VAL A 303 -3.03 -5.13 -26.02
N LEU A 304 -3.24 -6.11 -26.90
CA LEU A 304 -4.09 -5.95 -28.09
C LEU A 304 -5.52 -6.39 -27.77
N ASP A 305 -6.46 -5.46 -27.84
CA ASP A 305 -7.88 -5.68 -27.56
C ASP A 305 -8.70 -5.31 -28.80
N GLY A 306 -8.79 -6.27 -29.72
CA GLY A 306 -9.40 -6.04 -31.04
C GLY A 306 -8.57 -5.08 -31.89
N ALA A 307 -9.14 -3.92 -32.21
CA ALA A 307 -8.46 -2.87 -32.98
C ALA A 307 -7.68 -1.89 -32.08
N ASP A 308 -7.91 -1.92 -30.77
CA ASP A 308 -7.35 -0.97 -29.82
C ASP A 308 -6.15 -1.56 -29.10
N VAL A 309 -5.27 -0.69 -28.60
CA VAL A 309 -4.03 -1.08 -27.95
C VAL A 309 -3.85 -0.35 -26.62
N VAL A 310 -3.52 -1.10 -25.58
CA VAL A 310 -3.15 -0.55 -24.28
C VAL A 310 -1.66 -0.76 -24.03
N LEU A 311 -0.92 0.33 -24.01
CA LEU A 311 0.52 0.37 -23.73
C LEU A 311 0.74 0.50 -22.23
N LEU A 312 1.61 -0.35 -21.67
CA LEU A 312 1.82 -0.49 -20.23
C LEU A 312 3.30 -0.31 -19.89
N GLU A 313 3.57 0.50 -18.88
CA GLU A 313 4.88 0.63 -18.26
C GLU A 313 4.78 0.27 -16.76
N VAL A 314 5.60 -0.66 -16.28
CA VAL A 314 5.64 -1.12 -14.90
C VAL A 314 6.73 -0.39 -14.12
N LYS A 315 6.37 0.10 -12.92
CA LYS A 315 7.29 0.80 -12.02
C LYS A 315 7.08 0.32 -10.59
N ASN A 316 8.12 -0.27 -10.01
CA ASN A 316 8.10 -0.66 -8.59
C ASN A 316 8.27 0.56 -7.67
N LYS A 317 7.23 1.39 -7.54
CA LYS A 317 7.18 2.48 -6.57
C LYS A 317 5.87 2.48 -5.80
N ALA A 318 5.98 2.58 -4.48
CA ALA A 318 4.86 2.90 -3.60
C ALA A 318 4.68 4.42 -3.52
N LEU A 319 3.86 4.97 -4.41
CA LEU A 319 3.73 6.43 -4.58
C LEU A 319 3.13 7.11 -3.34
N THR A 320 2.18 6.48 -2.66
CA THR A 320 1.51 7.03 -1.47
C THR A 320 2.49 7.48 -0.37
N HIS A 321 3.53 6.69 -0.11
CA HIS A 321 4.44 6.88 1.02
C HIS A 321 5.72 7.66 0.67
N THR A 322 5.96 7.91 -0.61
CA THR A 322 7.19 8.55 -1.11
C THR A 322 6.96 10.00 -1.55
N LEU A 323 5.71 10.38 -1.75
CA LEU A 323 5.29 11.71 -2.15
C LEU A 323 4.83 12.52 -0.95
N PRO A 324 5.01 13.87 -1.00
CA PRO A 324 4.44 14.72 0.02
C PRO A 324 2.91 14.56 0.01
N ALA A 325 2.26 14.77 1.13
CA ALA A 325 0.81 14.73 1.22
C ALA A 325 0.24 16.08 0.77
N ALA A 326 0.75 17.17 1.35
CA ALA A 326 0.38 18.55 1.07
C ALA A 326 1.29 19.25 0.03
N GLY A 327 1.72 18.54 -1.01
CA GLY A 327 2.51 19.10 -2.11
C GLY A 327 1.71 19.96 -3.10
N THR A 328 2.41 20.80 -3.85
CA THR A 328 1.90 21.47 -5.07
C THR A 328 2.13 20.59 -6.30
N ALA A 329 1.41 20.81 -7.40
CA ALA A 329 1.61 20.14 -8.68
C ALA A 329 3.09 20.16 -9.11
N ARG A 330 3.81 21.28 -8.86
CA ARG A 330 5.25 21.38 -9.10
C ARG A 330 6.07 20.39 -8.26
N ASP A 331 5.73 20.22 -6.99
CA ASP A 331 6.43 19.28 -6.09
C ASP A 331 6.24 17.83 -6.56
N TYR A 332 5.00 17.48 -6.93
CA TYR A 332 4.70 16.17 -7.49
C TYR A 332 5.38 15.96 -8.84
N ALA A 333 5.30 16.94 -9.75
CA ALA A 333 5.94 16.87 -11.05
C ALA A 333 7.45 16.64 -10.92
N SER A 334 8.10 17.35 -10.00
CA SER A 334 9.53 17.17 -9.70
C SER A 334 9.83 15.74 -9.23
N LYS A 335 9.10 15.23 -8.23
CA LYS A 335 9.34 13.88 -7.66
C LYS A 335 8.95 12.74 -8.60
N LEU A 336 7.94 12.95 -9.44
CA LEU A 336 7.44 11.96 -10.39
C LEU A 336 8.12 12.03 -11.75
N SER A 337 8.89 13.08 -12.04
CA SER A 337 9.61 13.23 -13.31
C SER A 337 10.47 12.01 -13.64
N ALA A 338 11.22 11.48 -12.67
CA ALA A 338 12.07 10.32 -12.89
C ALA A 338 11.30 9.00 -13.09
N THR A 339 9.99 8.96 -12.83
CA THR A 339 9.17 7.73 -12.86
C THR A 339 8.11 7.82 -13.94
N VAL A 340 7.17 8.76 -13.78
CA VAL A 340 5.99 8.89 -14.64
C VAL A 340 6.33 9.64 -15.93
N LYS A 341 7.17 10.67 -15.89
CA LYS A 341 7.55 11.37 -17.13
C LYS A 341 8.41 10.49 -18.04
N LYS A 342 9.35 9.72 -17.47
CA LYS A 342 10.12 8.73 -18.25
C LYS A 342 9.20 7.66 -18.88
N ALA A 343 8.25 7.16 -18.10
CA ALA A 343 7.25 6.22 -18.58
C ALA A 343 6.37 6.84 -19.70
N ASP A 344 5.90 8.08 -19.52
CA ASP A 344 5.15 8.82 -20.55
C ASP A 344 5.96 8.96 -21.84
N GLU A 345 7.25 9.30 -21.75
CA GLU A 345 8.15 9.35 -22.92
C GLU A 345 8.28 8.00 -23.62
N GLN A 346 8.39 6.89 -22.89
CA GLN A 346 8.43 5.53 -23.46
C GLN A 346 7.12 5.19 -24.17
N LEU A 347 5.99 5.38 -23.49
CA LEU A 347 4.64 5.07 -23.99
C LEU A 347 4.30 5.89 -25.25
N ARG A 348 4.63 7.19 -25.26
CA ARG A 348 4.41 8.07 -26.42
C ARG A 348 5.33 7.73 -27.60
N ASN A 349 6.56 7.28 -27.32
CA ASN A 349 7.44 6.82 -28.39
C ASN A 349 6.80 5.64 -29.12
N VAL A 350 6.38 4.62 -28.39
CA VAL A 350 5.72 3.43 -28.96
C VAL A 350 4.44 3.81 -29.71
N GLU A 351 3.59 4.68 -29.15
CA GLU A 351 2.38 5.20 -29.81
C GLU A 351 2.68 5.76 -31.21
N THR A 352 3.78 6.50 -31.38
CA THR A 352 4.16 7.11 -32.66
C THR A 352 4.47 6.07 -33.74
N PHE A 353 5.09 4.95 -33.37
CA PHE A 353 5.36 3.84 -34.30
C PHE A 353 4.12 3.00 -34.55
N LEU A 354 3.35 2.74 -33.51
CA LEU A 354 2.10 2.02 -33.59
C LEU A 354 1.12 2.70 -34.54
N GLN A 355 0.96 4.03 -34.47
CA GLN A 355 0.08 4.78 -35.36
C GLN A 355 0.47 4.70 -36.85
N LYS A 356 1.74 4.38 -37.17
CA LYS A 356 2.15 4.12 -38.57
C LYS A 356 1.64 2.78 -39.06
N THR A 357 1.61 1.78 -38.19
CA THR A 357 1.13 0.41 -38.49
C THR A 357 -0.39 0.28 -38.35
N TYR A 358 -0.97 1.01 -37.40
CA TYR A 358 -2.37 0.98 -36.98
C TYR A 358 -2.93 2.40 -36.84
N PRO A 359 -3.17 3.12 -37.94
CA PRO A 359 -3.54 4.54 -37.90
C PRO A 359 -4.90 4.83 -37.26
N ASN A 360 -5.77 3.83 -37.16
CA ASN A 360 -7.13 3.97 -36.61
C ASN A 360 -7.30 3.35 -35.21
N ALA A 361 -6.25 2.77 -34.63
CA ALA A 361 -6.33 2.15 -33.31
C ALA A 361 -6.46 3.21 -32.22
N ALA A 362 -7.39 3.03 -31.26
CA ALA A 362 -7.31 3.79 -30.03
C ALA A 362 -6.10 3.30 -29.22
N VAL A 363 -5.30 4.24 -28.71
CA VAL A 363 -4.09 3.93 -27.94
C VAL A 363 -4.22 4.48 -26.53
N HIS A 364 -4.33 3.58 -25.56
CA HIS A 364 -4.36 3.93 -24.14
C HIS A 364 -2.97 3.72 -23.52
N LYS A 365 -2.55 4.62 -22.64
CA LYS A 365 -1.22 4.61 -22.03
C LYS A 365 -1.35 4.52 -20.52
N VAL A 366 -0.69 3.56 -19.89
CA VAL A 366 -0.86 3.28 -18.46
C VAL A 366 0.49 3.03 -17.80
N VAL A 367 0.70 3.65 -16.64
CA VAL A 367 1.80 3.32 -15.73
C VAL A 367 1.24 2.49 -14.59
N ILE A 368 1.78 1.27 -14.44
CA ILE A 368 1.45 0.34 -13.37
C ILE A 368 2.46 0.55 -12.25
N THR A 369 1.96 0.73 -11.03
CA THR A 369 2.76 1.03 -9.84
C THR A 369 2.54 0.02 -8.75
N TYR A 370 3.52 -0.17 -7.86
CA TYR A 370 3.37 -1.09 -6.73
C TYR A 370 2.30 -0.61 -5.73
N GLY A 371 2.08 0.70 -5.61
CA GLY A 371 1.05 1.27 -4.74
C GLY A 371 0.41 2.52 -5.31
N ASP A 372 -0.83 2.77 -4.91
CA ASP A 372 -1.70 3.83 -5.43
C ASP A 372 -1.12 5.25 -5.22
N LEU A 373 -1.36 6.15 -6.17
CA LEU A 373 -1.03 7.56 -6.05
C LEU A 373 -2.04 8.33 -5.19
N PHE A 374 -3.29 7.83 -5.14
CA PHE A 374 -4.46 8.41 -4.49
C PHE A 374 -4.82 9.82 -4.96
N ALA A 375 -6.04 9.98 -5.48
CA ALA A 375 -6.66 11.26 -5.85
C ALA A 375 -5.74 12.23 -6.62
N ALA A 376 -5.02 11.73 -7.63
CA ALA A 376 -4.34 12.57 -8.62
C ALA A 376 -4.02 11.79 -9.91
N GLU A 377 -4.42 12.33 -11.06
CA GLU A 377 -4.06 11.82 -12.39
C GLU A 377 -2.87 12.58 -12.97
N THR A 378 -2.14 12.02 -13.94
CA THR A 378 -0.90 12.63 -14.47
C THR A 378 -1.12 14.03 -15.02
N ASP A 379 -2.20 14.27 -15.75
CA ASP A 379 -2.48 15.59 -16.31
C ASP A 379 -2.80 16.64 -15.22
N GLN A 380 -3.25 16.21 -14.05
CA GLN A 380 -3.45 17.07 -12.88
C GLN A 380 -2.13 17.37 -12.14
N LEU A 381 -1.10 16.54 -12.35
CA LEU A 381 0.21 16.68 -11.72
C LEU A 381 1.18 17.51 -12.56
N PHE A 382 1.09 17.43 -13.89
CA PHE A 382 2.08 18.01 -14.80
C PHE A 382 1.61 19.26 -15.56
N THR A 383 0.38 19.73 -15.34
CA THR A 383 -0.11 20.97 -15.95
C THR A 383 -0.13 22.13 -14.95
N THR A 384 0.23 23.33 -15.41
CA THR A 384 0.36 24.55 -14.58
C THR A 384 -0.90 25.41 -14.55
N SER A 385 -1.95 25.06 -15.30
CA SER A 385 -3.23 25.80 -15.31
C SER A 385 -4.18 25.27 -14.25
N ALA A 386 -4.79 26.17 -13.47
CA ALA A 386 -5.55 25.83 -12.26
C ALA A 386 -6.81 24.97 -12.45
N ASP A 387 -7.29 24.73 -13.68
CA ASP A 387 -8.65 24.19 -13.88
C ASP A 387 -8.87 23.20 -15.04
N HIS A 388 -7.85 22.53 -15.57
CA HIS A 388 -8.07 21.63 -16.72
C HIS A 388 -7.60 20.19 -16.51
N PHE A 389 -8.57 19.27 -16.68
CA PHE A 389 -8.43 17.86 -17.08
C PHE A 389 -7.85 17.77 -18.51
N ALA A 390 -6.72 18.44 -18.75
CA ALA A 390 -6.40 19.13 -19.99
C ALA A 390 -5.91 18.27 -21.17
N SER A 391 -5.91 16.94 -21.07
CA SER A 391 -5.52 16.13 -22.24
C SER A 391 -6.60 15.11 -22.58
N GLY A 392 -7.06 15.12 -23.83
CA GLY A 392 -7.86 14.04 -24.39
C GLY A 392 -7.09 12.73 -24.56
N ASN A 393 -5.81 12.69 -24.18
CA ASN A 393 -4.93 11.53 -24.30
C ASN A 393 -3.94 11.46 -23.10
N PRO A 394 -4.44 11.25 -21.88
CA PRO A 394 -3.63 11.21 -20.67
C PRO A 394 -2.85 9.90 -20.56
N VAL A 395 -1.84 9.88 -19.68
CA VAL A 395 -1.25 8.63 -19.19
C VAL A 395 -1.90 8.29 -17.85
N TYR A 396 -2.57 7.15 -17.76
CA TYR A 396 -3.22 6.73 -16.52
C TYR A 396 -2.22 6.14 -15.55
N ILE A 397 -2.49 6.22 -14.26
CA ILE A 397 -1.74 5.50 -13.23
C ILE A 397 -2.67 4.51 -12.55
N LEU A 398 -2.28 3.24 -12.53
CA LEU A 398 -2.95 2.20 -11.75
C LEU A 398 -1.97 1.59 -10.77
N SER A 399 -2.46 1.19 -9.58
CA SER A 399 -1.73 0.24 -8.76
C SER A 399 -1.86 -1.15 -9.37
N VAL A 400 -0.93 -2.03 -9.04
CA VAL A 400 -1.02 -3.45 -9.41
C VAL A 400 -2.30 -4.10 -8.88
N ASP A 401 -2.82 -3.69 -7.72
CA ASP A 401 -4.11 -4.17 -7.20
C ASP A 401 -5.30 -3.76 -8.11
N HIS A 402 -5.26 -2.53 -8.65
CA HIS A 402 -6.26 -2.10 -9.63
C HIS A 402 -6.15 -2.88 -10.94
N VAL A 403 -4.93 -3.18 -11.38
CA VAL A 403 -4.67 -3.98 -12.59
C VAL A 403 -5.17 -5.42 -12.41
N ASP A 404 -4.88 -6.07 -11.27
CA ASP A 404 -5.36 -7.43 -10.97
C ASP A 404 -6.90 -7.49 -11.01
N ARG A 405 -7.59 -6.47 -10.47
CA ARG A 405 -9.05 -6.37 -10.56
C ARG A 405 -9.57 -6.20 -11.99
N LEU A 406 -8.90 -5.38 -12.80
CA LEU A 406 -9.27 -5.18 -14.21
C LEU A 406 -9.04 -6.47 -15.03
N ILE A 407 -7.88 -7.11 -14.85
CA ILE A 407 -7.54 -8.40 -15.47
C ILE A 407 -8.63 -9.42 -15.19
N GLU A 408 -9.12 -9.48 -13.95
CA GLU A 408 -10.18 -10.41 -13.61
C GLU A 408 -11.50 -10.09 -14.31
N ALA A 409 -11.89 -8.81 -14.40
CA ALA A 409 -13.09 -8.42 -15.13
C ALA A 409 -13.01 -8.82 -16.61
N VAL A 410 -11.83 -8.65 -17.23
CA VAL A 410 -11.56 -9.03 -18.62
C VAL A 410 -11.53 -10.55 -18.80
N ARG A 411 -10.85 -11.28 -17.91
CA ARG A 411 -10.81 -12.76 -17.89
C ARG A 411 -12.20 -13.37 -17.79
N LEU A 412 -13.07 -12.76 -16.99
CA LEU A 412 -14.49 -13.14 -16.85
C LEU A 412 -15.37 -12.66 -18.01
N LYS A 413 -14.78 -12.07 -19.06
CA LYS A 413 -15.46 -11.53 -20.25
C LYS A 413 -16.55 -10.50 -19.93
N LYS A 414 -16.39 -9.78 -18.81
CA LYS A 414 -17.33 -8.71 -18.43
C LYS A 414 -17.10 -7.43 -19.22
N CYS A 415 -15.85 -7.15 -19.59
CA CYS A 415 -15.45 -5.98 -20.37
C CYS A 415 -14.21 -6.28 -21.23
N GLY A 416 -13.93 -5.41 -22.20
CA GLY A 416 -12.62 -5.32 -22.83
C GLY A 416 -11.61 -4.57 -21.93
N PHE A 417 -10.33 -4.77 -22.17
CA PHE A 417 -9.26 -4.05 -21.49
C PHE A 417 -9.19 -2.59 -21.95
N ALA A 418 -9.32 -2.33 -23.26
CA ALA A 418 -9.34 -0.97 -23.82
C ALA A 418 -10.63 -0.22 -23.45
N MET A 419 -11.76 -0.92 -23.47
CA MET A 419 -13.10 -0.39 -23.12
C MET A 419 -13.12 0.31 -21.75
N PHE A 420 -12.37 -0.19 -20.77
CA PHE A 420 -12.26 0.42 -19.44
C PHE A 420 -11.70 1.84 -19.51
N PHE A 421 -10.61 2.05 -20.27
CA PHE A 421 -9.98 3.36 -20.42
C PHE A 421 -10.79 4.29 -21.32
N GLU A 422 -11.44 3.74 -22.35
CA GLU A 422 -12.37 4.50 -23.19
C GLU A 422 -13.56 5.05 -22.38
N ASP A 423 -14.21 4.21 -21.57
CA ASP A 423 -15.34 4.63 -20.74
C ASP A 423 -14.92 5.71 -19.74
N TYR A 424 -13.79 5.53 -19.06
CA TYR A 424 -13.28 6.57 -18.17
C TYR A 424 -13.04 7.89 -18.91
N THR A 425 -12.40 7.84 -20.08
CA THR A 425 -12.13 9.04 -20.91
C THR A 425 -13.41 9.74 -21.33
N ARG A 426 -14.40 8.97 -21.77
CA ARG A 426 -15.73 9.48 -22.12
C ARG A 426 -16.45 10.10 -20.93
N ARG A 427 -16.32 9.54 -19.73
CA ARG A 427 -16.92 10.11 -18.51
C ARG A 427 -16.22 11.40 -18.07
N ARG A 428 -14.92 11.55 -18.30
CA ARG A 428 -14.19 12.79 -17.97
C ARG A 428 -14.76 14.01 -18.71
N SER A 429 -15.20 13.82 -19.95
CA SER A 429 -15.79 14.90 -20.77
C SER A 429 -17.22 15.26 -20.37
N ILE A 430 -17.86 14.49 -19.47
CA ILE A 430 -19.24 14.68 -19.01
C ILE A 430 -19.23 15.03 -17.51
N PRO A 431 -19.43 16.31 -17.12
CA PRO A 431 -19.29 16.75 -15.73
C PRO A 431 -20.03 15.91 -14.68
N GLU A 432 -21.27 15.52 -14.96
CA GLU A 432 -22.13 14.76 -14.05
C GLU A 432 -21.80 13.27 -13.95
N LYS A 433 -21.01 12.73 -14.89
CA LYS A 433 -20.54 11.33 -14.86
C LYS A 433 -19.08 11.20 -14.44
N ARG A 434 -18.45 12.33 -14.11
CA ARG A 434 -17.03 12.40 -13.85
C ARG A 434 -16.69 11.68 -12.55
N LEU A 435 -15.75 10.77 -12.65
CA LEU A 435 -15.19 10.04 -11.52
C LEU A 435 -13.99 10.81 -10.95
N LEU A 436 -13.76 10.66 -9.63
CA LEU A 436 -12.60 11.26 -8.96
C LEU A 436 -11.32 10.53 -9.34
N LEU A 437 -11.40 9.21 -9.49
CA LEU A 437 -10.28 8.34 -9.83
C LEU A 437 -10.65 7.35 -10.93
N LEU A 438 -9.67 6.97 -11.76
CA LEU A 438 -9.84 5.85 -12.68
C LEU A 438 -10.24 4.56 -11.94
N SER A 439 -9.68 4.32 -10.76
CA SER A 439 -9.99 3.14 -9.94
C SER A 439 -11.44 3.08 -9.47
N ASP A 440 -12.15 4.22 -9.39
CA ASP A 440 -13.56 4.24 -9.00
C ASP A 440 -14.42 3.44 -9.99
N LEU A 441 -14.01 3.42 -11.26
CA LEU A 441 -14.68 2.67 -12.31
C LEU A 441 -14.69 1.15 -12.04
N LEU A 442 -13.69 0.62 -11.31
CA LEU A 442 -13.62 -0.79 -10.90
C LEU A 442 -14.69 -1.17 -9.87
N HIS A 443 -15.42 -0.20 -9.32
CA HIS A 443 -16.55 -0.43 -8.40
C HIS A 443 -17.91 -0.43 -9.12
N GLU A 444 -17.93 -0.14 -10.43
CA GLU A 444 -19.14 -0.07 -11.23
C GLU A 444 -19.26 -1.22 -12.24
N ALA A 445 -20.48 -1.57 -12.62
CA ALA A 445 -20.69 -2.49 -13.74
C ALA A 445 -20.24 -1.85 -15.07
N PRO A 446 -19.66 -2.61 -16.02
CA PRO A 446 -19.38 -4.06 -15.94
C PRO A 446 -18.05 -4.41 -15.25
N TYR A 447 -17.22 -3.43 -14.92
CA TYR A 447 -15.83 -3.62 -14.43
C TYR A 447 -15.75 -4.16 -13.00
N ARG A 448 -16.86 -4.16 -12.27
CA ARG A 448 -16.95 -4.70 -10.91
C ARG A 448 -16.60 -6.19 -10.92
N GLY A 449 -15.36 -6.45 -10.52
CA GLY A 449 -14.83 -7.78 -10.21
C GLY A 449 -15.30 -8.28 -8.84
N PRO A 450 -15.02 -9.55 -8.52
CA PRO A 450 -15.13 -10.05 -7.16
C PRO A 450 -14.17 -9.27 -6.24
N GLU A 451 -14.48 -9.20 -4.94
CA GLU A 451 -13.63 -8.50 -3.95
C GLU A 451 -12.21 -9.08 -3.89
N LEU A 452 -12.07 -10.40 -4.07
CA LEU A 452 -10.80 -11.07 -4.29
C LEU A 452 -10.79 -11.68 -5.70
N PRO A 453 -9.91 -11.22 -6.61
CA PRO A 453 -9.73 -11.85 -7.91
C PRO A 453 -9.42 -13.36 -7.82
N PRO A 454 -10.21 -14.25 -8.46
CA PRO A 454 -9.95 -15.67 -8.59
C PRO A 454 -8.51 -16.07 -8.92
N HIS A 455 -7.82 -15.37 -9.82
CA HIS A 455 -6.43 -15.73 -10.13
C HIS A 455 -5.47 -15.55 -8.93
N LEU A 456 -5.79 -14.68 -7.98
CA LEU A 456 -5.04 -14.58 -6.73
C LEU A 456 -5.31 -15.79 -5.83
N PHE A 457 -6.48 -16.43 -5.92
CA PHE A 457 -6.72 -17.71 -5.24
C PHE A 457 -5.82 -18.82 -5.77
N ASP A 458 -5.47 -18.81 -7.06
CA ASP A 458 -4.55 -19.81 -7.64
C ASP A 458 -3.13 -19.69 -7.03
N VAL A 459 -2.75 -18.51 -6.53
CA VAL A 459 -1.52 -18.31 -5.75
C VAL A 459 -1.69 -18.83 -4.32
N TYR A 460 -2.84 -18.58 -3.71
CA TYR A 460 -3.13 -18.98 -2.33
C TYR A 460 -3.34 -20.48 -2.15
N ALA A 461 -3.99 -21.17 -3.08
CA ALA A 461 -4.40 -22.56 -2.89
C ALA A 461 -3.21 -23.51 -2.65
N PRO A 462 -2.16 -23.54 -3.49
CA PRO A 462 -0.98 -24.36 -3.23
C PRO A 462 -0.23 -23.96 -1.95
N PHE A 463 -0.27 -22.67 -1.59
CA PHE A 463 0.33 -22.17 -0.36
C PHE A 463 -0.41 -22.70 0.87
N TYR A 464 -1.74 -22.65 0.89
CA TYR A 464 -2.54 -23.19 1.99
C TYR A 464 -2.46 -24.71 2.06
N GLU A 465 -2.40 -25.42 0.94
CA GLU A 465 -2.21 -26.88 0.94
C GLU A 465 -0.92 -27.28 1.66
N LYS A 466 0.21 -26.68 1.28
CA LYS A 466 1.51 -26.91 1.95
C LYS A 466 1.48 -26.53 3.43
N LEU A 467 0.80 -25.43 3.76
CA LEU A 467 0.65 -25.00 5.15
C LEU A 467 -0.16 -26.01 5.98
N MET A 468 -1.26 -26.52 5.41
CA MET A 468 -2.11 -27.53 6.04
C MET A 468 -1.38 -28.85 6.20
N GLU A 469 -0.60 -29.29 5.21
CA GLU A 469 0.27 -30.47 5.30
C GLU A 469 1.27 -30.34 6.45
N ARG A 470 1.95 -29.20 6.55
CA ARG A 470 2.89 -28.93 7.64
C ARG A 470 2.22 -28.91 9.02
N ALA A 471 0.98 -28.43 9.09
CA ALA A 471 0.21 -28.37 10.34
C ALA A 471 -0.40 -29.70 10.75
N ARG A 472 -0.31 -30.77 9.94
CA ARG A 472 -0.83 -32.10 10.33
C ARG A 472 -0.07 -32.63 11.55
N PRO A 473 -0.78 -33.15 12.57
CA PRO A 473 -0.12 -33.79 13.71
C PRO A 473 0.82 -34.89 13.24
N LYS A 474 2.04 -34.95 13.77
CA LYS A 474 3.07 -35.96 13.42
C LYS A 474 2.73 -37.40 13.88
N GLN A 475 1.46 -37.74 14.06
CA GLN A 475 1.01 -39.08 14.43
C GLN A 475 0.43 -39.81 13.22
N MET A 476 1.31 -40.35 12.37
CA MET A 476 1.10 -41.55 11.54
C MET A 476 2.36 -41.92 10.71
N ALA A 477 3.56 -41.72 11.24
CA ALA A 477 4.82 -42.17 10.60
C ALA A 477 5.54 -43.28 11.41
N ILE A 478 4.81 -43.96 12.31
CA ILE A 478 5.30 -45.15 13.04
C ILE A 478 4.20 -46.21 12.99
N ALA A 479 3.99 -46.76 11.79
CA ALA A 479 3.38 -48.07 11.55
C ALA A 479 3.74 -48.46 10.12
N SER A 480 4.98 -48.88 9.92
CA SER A 480 5.45 -49.62 8.74
C SER A 480 6.39 -50.70 9.25
#